data_AF-A0A3M2YES1-F1
#
_entry.id   AF-A0A3M2YES1-F1
#
_cell.length_a   1.000
_cell.length_b   1.000
_cell.length_c   1.000
_cell.angle_alpha   90.00
_cell.angle_beta   90.00
_cell.angle_gamma   90.00
#
_symmetry.space_group_name_H-M   'P 1'
#
loop_
_entity.id
_entity.type
_entity.pdbx_description
1 polymer ?
#
loop_
_entity_poly.entity_id
_entity_poly.type
_entity_poly.pdbx_seq_one_letter_code
_entity_poly.pdbx_strand_id
1 'polypeptide(L)' 'MHDPIKQDAVILTKGKDNVAAKALVEYLKGPKAAAIIKSFGYQL' A
#
# COMPACT_ATOMS: atom_id res chain seq x y z
N MET A 1 0.69 24.05 7.82
CA MET A 1 0.45 22.90 6.92
C MET A 1 0.56 21.64 7.76
N HIS A 2 -0.34 20.68 7.58
CA HIS A 2 -0.33 19.44 8.36
C HIS A 2 0.58 18.40 7.69
N ASP A 3 1.20 17.55 8.49
CA ASP A 3 1.97 16.43 7.97
C ASP A 3 1.05 15.43 7.26
N PRO A 4 1.45 14.92 6.08
CA PRO A 4 0.66 13.92 5.37
C PRO A 4 0.58 12.61 6.15
N ILE A 5 -0.58 11.95 6.07
CA ILE A 5 -0.81 10.64 6.66
C ILE A 5 -0.10 9.58 5.81
N LYS A 6 0.93 8.95 6.37
CA LYS A 6 1.67 7.87 5.72
C LYS A 6 0.84 6.59 5.66
N GLN A 7 0.92 5.89 4.53
CA GLN A 7 0.24 4.62 4.27
C GLN A 7 1.27 3.51 4.08
N ASP A 8 1.58 2.79 5.17
CA ASP A 8 2.46 1.64 5.14
C ASP A 8 1.66 0.33 5.08
N ALA A 9 2.15 -0.65 4.32
CA ALA A 9 1.56 -1.97 4.22
C ALA A 9 2.57 -3.04 4.63
N VAL A 10 2.15 -3.95 5.52
CA VAL A 10 2.97 -5.07 6.01
C VAL A 10 2.23 -6.40 5.86
N ILE A 11 2.97 -7.45 5.54
CA ILE A 11 2.45 -8.82 5.57
C ILE A 11 2.64 -9.39 6.97
N LEU A 12 1.56 -9.83 7.60
CA LEU A 12 1.64 -10.50 8.90
C LEU A 12 2.41 -11.82 8.79
N THR A 13 3.09 -12.24 9.86
CA THR A 13 3.89 -13.49 9.90
C THR A 13 3.11 -14.72 9.43
N LYS A 14 1.82 -14.80 9.76
CA LYS A 14 0.92 -15.89 9.32
C LYS A 14 0.76 -15.95 7.80
N GLY A 15 0.87 -14.82 7.12
CA GLY A 15 0.71 -14.66 5.67
C GLY A 15 2.02 -14.54 4.90
N LYS A 16 3.19 -14.72 5.54
CA LYS A 16 4.51 -14.47 4.93
C LYS A 16 4.75 -15.23 3.63
N ASP A 17 4.20 -16.44 3.51
CA ASP A 17 4.34 -17.33 2.36
C ASP A 17 3.12 -17.30 1.43
N ASN A 18 2.13 -16.46 1.74
CA ASN A 18 0.94 -16.32 0.90
C ASN A 18 1.29 -15.51 -0.36
N VAL A 19 1.26 -16.17 -1.52
CA VAL A 19 1.53 -15.56 -2.82
C VAL A 19 0.56 -14.42 -3.14
N ALA A 20 -0.71 -14.53 -2.75
CA ALA A 20 -1.69 -13.47 -2.96
C ALA A 20 -1.40 -12.23 -2.09
N ALA A 21 -0.89 -12.42 -0.87
CA ALA A 21 -0.48 -11.30 -0.01
C ALA A 21 0.72 -10.55 -0.60
N LYS A 22 1.70 -11.27 -1.17
CA LYS A 22 2.84 -10.68 -1.88
C LYS A 22 2.38 -9.89 -3.10
N ALA A 23 1.54 -10.49 -3.95
CA ALA A 23 1.01 -9.84 -5.14
C ALA A 23 0.20 -8.57 -4.81
N LEU A 24 -0.56 -8.57 -3.71
CA LEU A 24 -1.28 -7.38 -3.26
C LEU A 24 -0.33 -6.26 -2.85
N VAL A 25 0.72 -6.57 -2.08
CA VAL A 25 1.73 -5.58 -1.66
C VAL A 25 2.50 -5.01 -2.85
N GLU A 26 2.83 -5.84 -3.83
CA GLU A 26 3.45 -5.40 -5.08
C GLU A 26 2.51 -4.48 -5.87
N TYR A 27 1.23 -4.83 -5.97
CA TYR A 27 0.21 -3.98 -6.59
C TYR A 27 0.08 -2.62 -5.90
N LEU A 28 0.07 -2.59 -4.57
CA LEU A 28 -0.02 -1.35 -3.77
C LEU A 28 1.15 -0.39 -4.02
N LYS A 29 2.34 -0.92 -4.36
CA LYS A 29 3.51 -0.13 -4.75
C LYS A 29 3.46 0.38 -6.20
N GLY A 30 2.54 -0.13 -7.01
CA GLY A 30 2.41 0.21 -8.42
C GLY A 30 1.73 1.57 -8.68
N PRO A 31 1.92 2.14 -9.88
CA PRO A 31 1.41 3.47 -10.23
C PRO A 31 -0.13 3.56 -10.17
N LYS A 32 -0.82 2.45 -10.46
CA LYS A 32 -2.29 2.37 -10.40
C LYS A 32 -2.81 2.53 -8.98
N ALA A 33 -2.24 1.81 -8.03
CA ALA A 33 -2.63 1.93 -6.62
C ALA A 33 -2.25 3.31 -6.07
N ALA A 34 -1.06 3.82 -6.40
CA ALA A 34 -0.63 5.16 -6.00
C ALA A 34 -1.59 6.27 -6.50
N ALA A 35 -2.12 6.16 -7.72
CA ALA A 35 -3.11 7.11 -8.24
C ALA A 35 -4.42 7.07 -7.44
N ILE A 36 -4.89 5.87 -7.07
CA ILE A 36 -6.09 5.71 -6.24
C ILE A 36 -5.85 6.30 -4.85
N ILE A 37 -4.75 5.95 -4.19
CA ILE A 37 -4.39 6.45 -2.86
C ILE A 37 -4.33 7.99 -2.85
N LYS A 38 -3.72 8.59 -3.88
CA LYS A 38 -3.69 10.05 -4.07
C LYS A 38 -5.07 10.67 -4.28
N SER A 39 -5.97 9.99 -5.02
CA SER A 39 -7.33 10.49 -5.25
C SER A 39 -8.15 10.61 -3.96
N PHE A 40 -7.81 9.83 -2.93
CA PHE A 40 -8.43 9.89 -1.60
C PHE A 40 -7.71 10.86 -0.63
N GLY A 41 -6.75 11.65 -1.11
CA GLY A 41 -6.07 12.66 -0.29
C GLY A 41 -4.87 12.16 0.52
N TYR A 42 -4.45 10.90 0.32
CA TYR A 42 -3.24 10.37 0.91
C TYR A 42 -2.04 10.63 0.00
N GLN A 43 -0.97 11.21 0.55
CA GLN A 43 0.28 11.37 -0.16
C GLN A 43 1.19 10.19 0.18
N LEU A 44 1.65 9.48 -0.86
CA LEU A 44 2.74 8.50 -0.76
C LEU A 44 4.08 9.21 -0.63
#